data_AF-A0A359FWQ0-F1
#
_entry.id   AF-A0A359FWQ0-F1
#
_cell.length_a   1.000
_cell.length_b   1.000
_cell.length_c   1.000
_cell.angle_alpha   90.00
_cell.angle_beta   90.00
_cell.angle_gamma   90.00
#
_symmetry.space_group_name_H-M   'P 1'
#
loop_
_entity.id
_entity.type
_entity.pdbx_description
1 polymer ?
#
loop_
_entity_poly.entity_id
_entity_poly.type
_entity_poly.pdbx_seq_one_letter_code
_entity_poly.pdbx_strand_id
1 'polypeptide(L)' 'ELSLSYGVYPRLTEPGSSKSDIMHKTVAKLKKKGILDDNDLVAYLGGSFGIGGGTTYLEIITVDGLINKIDRYVD' A
#
# COMPACT_ATOMS: atom_id res chain seq x y z
N GLU A 1 10.35 -13.51 8.78
CA GLU A 1 11.58 -12.76 8.46
C GLU A 1 11.44 -11.25 8.69
N LEU A 2 10.40 -10.59 8.16
CA LEU A 2 10.22 -9.12 8.28
C LEU A 2 10.06 -8.55 9.71
N SER A 3 9.73 -9.37 10.70
CA SER A 3 9.46 -8.91 12.07
C SER A 3 10.71 -8.51 12.87
N LEU A 4 11.91 -8.81 12.36
CA LEU A 4 13.18 -8.43 12.97
C LEU A 4 13.78 -7.15 12.37
N SER A 5 13.18 -6.61 11.32
CA SER A 5 13.60 -5.36 10.70
C SER A 5 13.15 -4.16 11.52
N TYR A 6 14.09 -3.28 11.87
CA TYR A 6 13.80 -2.09 12.67
C TYR A 6 12.77 -1.18 11.98
N GLY A 7 11.74 -0.76 12.73
CA GLY A 7 10.69 0.13 12.21
C GLY A 7 9.71 -0.52 11.22
N VAL A 8 9.81 -1.84 10.98
CA VAL A 8 8.90 -2.57 10.09
C VAL A 8 7.84 -3.28 10.91
N TYR A 9 6.58 -2.97 10.61
CA TYR A 9 5.42 -3.62 11.23
C TYR A 9 4.70 -4.46 10.16
N PRO A 10 5.10 -5.73 9.96
CA PRO A 10 4.51 -6.56 8.92
C PRO A 10 3.04 -6.86 9.25
N ARG A 11 2.18 -6.80 8.23
CA ARG A 11 0.77 -7.18 8.32
C ARG A 11 0.44 -8.13 7.18
N LEU A 12 -0.32 -9.18 7.52
CA LEU A 12 -0.93 -10.03 6.50
C LEU A 12 -2.07 -9.26 5.84
N THR A 13 -1.95 -9.09 4.53
CA THR A 13 -2.98 -8.45 3.73
C THR A 13 -4.12 -9.43 3.46
N GLU A 14 -5.32 -8.90 3.31
CA GLU A 14 -6.47 -9.70 2.92
C GLU A 14 -6.32 -10.17 1.47
N PRO A 15 -6.80 -11.39 1.13
CA PRO A 15 -6.81 -11.82 -0.25
C PRO A 15 -7.62 -10.84 -1.10
N GLY A 16 -7.06 -10.44 -2.24
CA GLY A 16 -7.73 -9.63 -3.23
C GLY A 16 -7.51 -10.19 -4.62
N SER A 17 -8.43 -9.89 -5.52
CA SER A 17 -8.41 -10.41 -6.90
C SER A 17 -7.35 -9.74 -7.77
N SER A 18 -6.89 -8.54 -7.39
CA SER A 18 -5.87 -7.76 -8.10
C SER A 18 -4.99 -6.96 -7.13
N LYS A 19 -3.84 -6.46 -7.61
CA LYS A 19 -2.97 -5.56 -6.83
C LYS A 19 -3.70 -4.30 -6.38
N SER A 20 -4.55 -3.74 -7.24
CA SER A 20 -5.36 -2.56 -6.95
C SER A 20 -6.38 -2.84 -5.84
N ASP A 21 -7.09 -3.97 -5.89
CA ASP A 21 -8.05 -4.37 -4.86
C ASP A 21 -7.36 -4.59 -3.50
N ILE A 22 -6.22 -5.28 -3.50
CA ILE A 22 -5.38 -5.47 -2.31
C ILE A 22 -4.96 -4.12 -1.72
N MET A 23 -4.55 -3.17 -2.56
CA MET A 23 -4.11 -1.85 -2.10
C MET A 23 -5.27 -1.03 -1.54
N HIS A 24 -6.41 -0.98 -2.23
CA HIS A 24 -7.61 -0.29 -1.78
C HIS A 24 -8.09 -0.81 -0.41
N LYS A 25 -8.23 -2.14 -0.27
CA LYS A 25 -8.61 -2.78 1.01
C LYS A 25 -7.62 -2.47 2.13
N THR A 26 -6.32 -2.42 1.83
CA THR A 26 -5.28 -2.13 2.81
C THR A 26 -5.39 -0.70 3.33
N VAL A 27 -5.48 0.29 2.44
CA VAL A 27 -5.59 1.71 2.82
C VAL A 27 -6.89 1.94 3.59
N ALA A 28 -8.03 1.42 3.12
CA ALA A 28 -9.32 1.52 3.82
C ALA A 28 -9.27 0.92 5.25
N LYS A 29 -8.58 -0.22 5.42
CA LYS A 29 -8.40 -0.85 6.73
C LYS A 29 -7.50 -0.04 7.67
N LEU A 30 -6.46 0.59 7.16
CA LEU A 30 -5.57 1.46 7.95
C LEU A 30 -6.29 2.73 8.39
N LYS A 31 -7.09 3.34 7.50
CA LYS A 31 -7.99 4.46 7.84
C LYS A 31 -8.99 4.08 8.93
N LYS A 32 -9.69 2.94 8.77
CA LYS A 32 -10.65 2.45 9.79
C LYS A 32 -10.02 2.22 11.16
N LYS A 33 -8.72 1.93 11.21
CA LYS A 33 -7.95 1.76 12.46
C LYS A 33 -7.40 3.06 13.03
N GLY A 34 -7.63 4.21 12.38
CA GLY A 34 -7.09 5.50 12.80
C GLY A 34 -5.57 5.61 12.63
N ILE A 35 -4.97 4.81 11.74
CA ILE A 35 -3.52 4.84 11.47
C ILE A 35 -3.18 5.86 10.38
N LEU A 36 -4.12 6.12 9.47
CA LEU A 36 -4.00 7.05 8.35
C LEU A 36 -5.22 7.96 8.31
N ASP A 37 -5.00 9.24 8.03
CA ASP A 37 -6.00 10.25 7.67
C ASP A 37 -5.88 10.59 6.16
N ASP A 38 -6.92 11.17 5.58
CA ASP A 38 -6.99 11.51 4.15
C ASP A 38 -5.92 12.48 3.69
N ASN A 39 -5.52 13.38 4.58
CA ASN A 39 -4.50 14.40 4.31
C ASN A 39 -3.07 13.91 4.61
N ASP A 40 -2.90 12.71 5.17
CA ASP A 40 -1.57 12.20 5.49
C ASP A 40 -0.79 11.95 4.20
N LEU A 41 0.50 12.32 4.23
CA LEU A 41 1.42 12.05 3.13
C LEU A 41 2.05 10.67 3.33
N VAL A 42 1.91 9.80 2.34
CA VAL A 42 2.42 8.42 2.38
C VAL A 42 3.39 8.16 1.23
N ALA A 43 4.42 7.35 1.51
CA ALA A 43 5.32 6.81 0.50
C ALA A 43 4.90 5.37 0.16
N TYR A 44 4.34 5.16 -1.02
CA TYR A 44 4.03 3.83 -1.54
C TYR A 44 5.22 3.26 -2.29
N LEU A 45 5.72 2.11 -1.82
CA LEU A 45 6.84 1.39 -2.40
C LEU A 45 6.32 0.13 -3.11
N GLY A 46 6.56 0.05 -4.41
CA GLY A 46 6.17 -1.07 -5.25
C GLY A 46 7.37 -1.74 -5.92
N GLY A 47 7.24 -3.02 -6.25
CA GLY A 47 8.27 -3.78 -6.96
C GLY A 47 7.68 -4.99 -7.67
N SER A 48 8.50 -5.60 -8.52
CA SER A 48 8.16 -6.88 -9.16
C SER A 48 8.74 -8.04 -8.33
N PHE A 49 7.95 -9.11 -8.16
CA PHE A 49 8.41 -10.34 -7.52
C PHE A 49 9.13 -11.21 -8.56
N GLY A 50 10.41 -11.56 -8.32
CA GLY A 50 11.22 -12.40 -9.23
C GLY A 50 12.72 -12.39 -8.92
N ILE A 51 13.51 -13.19 -9.64
CA ILE A 51 14.98 -13.26 -9.47
C ILE A 51 15.59 -11.95 -9.99
N GLY A 52 16.29 -11.23 -9.11
CA GLY A 52 16.73 -9.83 -9.33
C GLY A 52 15.73 -8.78 -8.84
N GLY A 53 14.64 -9.19 -8.17
CA GLY A 53 13.58 -8.33 -7.69
C GLY A 53 13.99 -7.40 -6.54
N GLY A 54 13.53 -6.16 -6.62
CA GLY A 54 13.69 -5.11 -5.62
C GLY A 54 12.58 -4.07 -5.75
N THR A 55 12.64 -3.03 -4.94
CA THR A 55 11.74 -1.88 -5.06
C THR A 55 12.10 -1.09 -6.31
N THR A 56 11.21 -1.07 -7.30
CA THR A 56 11.41 -0.35 -8.58
C THR A 56 10.49 0.86 -8.72
N TYR A 57 9.62 1.08 -7.74
CA TYR A 57 8.62 2.13 -7.74
C TYR A 57 8.54 2.78 -6.36
N LEU A 58 8.58 4.11 -6.34
CA LEU A 58 8.29 4.95 -5.18
C LEU A 58 7.34 6.05 -5.65
N GLU A 59 6.28 6.26 -4.89
CA GLU A 59 5.38 7.39 -5.05
C GLU A 59 5.08 8.02 -3.70
N ILE A 60 5.12 9.34 -3.65
CA ILE A 60 4.75 10.12 -2.47
C ILE A 60 3.48 10.88 -2.81
N ILE A 61 2.39 10.58 -2.09
CA ILE A 61 1.05 11.09 -2.40
C ILE A 61 0.23 11.17 -1.11
N THR A 62 -0.84 11.98 -1.10
CA THR A 62 -1.81 11.95 -0.01
C THR A 62 -2.59 10.65 -0.01
N VAL A 63 -3.11 10.23 1.14
CA VAL A 63 -3.95 9.04 1.26
C VAL A 63 -5.18 9.14 0.35
N ASP A 64 -5.85 10.28 0.33
CA ASP A 64 -6.99 10.51 -0.57
C ASP A 64 -6.57 10.46 -2.06
N GLY A 65 -5.43 11.07 -2.40
CA GLY A 65 -4.88 11.00 -3.75
C GLY A 65 -4.55 9.57 -4.19
N LEU A 66 -4.06 8.74 -3.27
CA LEU A 66 -3.76 7.34 -3.51
C LEU A 66 -5.03 6.53 -3.80
N ILE A 67 -6.09 6.70 -3.00
CA ILE A 67 -7.38 6.02 -3.20
C ILE A 67 -7.98 6.40 -4.55
N ASN A 68 -8.11 7.71 -4.82
CA ASN A 68 -8.63 8.22 -6.08
C ASN A 68 -7.85 7.69 -7.29
N LYS A 69 -6.53 7.52 -7.16
CA LYS A 69 -5.70 6.95 -8.22
C LYS A 69 -5.99 5.46 -8.42
N ILE A 70 -6.11 4.69 -7.33
CA ILE A 70 -6.42 3.25 -7.41
C ILE A 70 -7.75 3.03 -8.12
N ASP A 71 -8.77 3.81 -7.78
CA ASP A 71 -10.11 3.67 -8.34
C ASP A 71 -10.13 3.93 -9.86
N ARG A 72 -9.36 4.91 -10.35
CA ARG A 72 -9.22 5.18 -11.79
C ARG A 72 -8.59 4.04 -12.61
N TYR A 73 -7.87 3.12 -11.98
CA TYR A 73 -7.27 1.95 -12.65
C TYR A 73 -8.19 0.71 -12.63
N VAL A 74 -9.31 0.78 -11.93
CA VAL A 74 -10.28 -0.33 -11.82
C VAL A 74 -11.45 -0.17 -12.81
N ASP A 75 -11.70 1.05 -13.30
CA ASP A 75 -12.50 1.34 -14.50
C ASP A 75 -11.74 1.03 -15.81
#